data_AF-A0A8S2U4M3-F1
#
_entry.id   AF-A0A8S2U4M3-F1
#
_cell.length_a   1.000
_cell.length_b   1.000
_cell.length_c   1.000
_cell.angle_alpha   90.00
_cell.angle_beta   90.00
_cell.angle_gamma   90.00
#
_symmetry.space_group_name_H-M   'P 1'
#
loop_
_entity.id
_entity.type
_entity.pdbx_description
1 polymer ?
#
loop_
_entity_poly.entity_id
_entity_poly.type
_entity_poly.pdbx_seq_one_letter_code
_entity_poly.pdbx_strand_id
1 'polypeptide(L)'
;MTWNKSENELKKIIENANTWHPNIKLEYKIWKSLLFLDVLLTNINGALSTSAYNKPAAEPYIVPFISEHPRHVFDNIVQTSRRRAIEYSSTLQS
;
A
#
# COMPACT_ATOMS: atom_id res chain seq x y z
N MET A 1 3.25 -7.43 11.97
CA MET A 1 2.75 -8.30 13.05
C MET A 1 3.15 -9.72 12.69
N THR A 2 3.97 -10.36 13.51
CA THR A 2 4.40 -11.75 13.29
C THR A 2 3.50 -12.69 14.09
N TRP A 3 3.07 -13.80 13.47
CA TRP A 3 2.13 -14.74 14.06
C TRP A 3 2.77 -16.13 14.14
N ASN A 4 2.89 -16.66 15.36
CA ASN A 4 3.58 -17.93 15.63
C ASN A 4 2.61 -19.09 15.91
N LYS A 5 1.32 -18.84 15.74
CA LYS A 5 0.23 -19.77 16.05
C LYS A 5 -0.44 -20.28 14.77
N SER A 6 -1.39 -21.19 14.91
CA SER A 6 -2.08 -21.75 13.75
C SER A 6 -2.94 -20.70 13.02
N GLU A 7 -3.19 -20.93 11.73
CA GLU A 7 -4.11 -20.08 10.93
C GLU A 7 -5.53 -20.08 11.52
N ASN A 8 -5.98 -21.22 12.06
CA ASN A 8 -7.30 -21.35 12.67
C ASN A 8 -7.46 -20.46 13.90
N GLU A 9 -6.41 -20.30 14.72
CA GLU A 9 -6.44 -19.37 15.85
C GLU A 9 -6.47 -17.92 15.38
N LEU A 10 -5.76 -17.59 14.29
CA LEU A 10 -5.78 -16.25 13.71
C LEU A 10 -7.18 -15.89 13.20
N LYS A 11 -7.86 -16.83 12.51
CA LYS A 11 -9.24 -16.64 12.04
C LYS A 11 -10.20 -16.36 13.20
N LYS A 12 -10.12 -17.13 14.29
CA LYS A 12 -10.95 -16.91 15.48
C LYS A 12 -10.76 -15.51 16.09
N ILE A 13 -9.53 -15.01 16.12
CA ILE A 13 -9.24 -13.67 16.65
C ILE A 13 -9.84 -12.60 15.72
N ILE A 14 -9.73 -12.78 14.41
CA ILE A 14 -10.30 -11.85 13.43
C ILE A 14 -11.82 -11.84 13.51
N GLU A 15 -12.45 -13.02 13.65
CA GLU A 15 -13.89 -13.14 13.88
C GLU A 15 -14.34 -12.43 15.16
N ASN A 16 -13.61 -12.63 16.27
CA ASN A 16 -13.88 -11.92 17.53
C ASN A 16 -13.72 -10.41 17.38
N ALA A 17 -12.65 -9.94 16.75
CA ALA A 17 -12.42 -8.51 16.52
C ALA A 17 -13.50 -7.87 15.63
N ASN A 18 -14.05 -8.63 14.68
CA ASN A 18 -15.18 -8.17 13.85
C ASN A 18 -16.49 -8.01 14.61
N THR A 19 -16.61 -8.54 15.83
CA THR A 19 -17.77 -8.27 16.69
C THR A 19 -17.68 -6.94 17.43
N TRP A 20 -16.50 -6.32 17.50
CA TRP A 20 -16.27 -5.13 18.32
C TRP A 20 -16.88 -3.85 17.75
N HIS A 21 -16.96 -3.73 16.42
CA HIS A 21 -17.49 -2.53 15.79
C HIS A 21 -18.36 -2.86 14.58
N PRO A 22 -19.61 -2.35 14.51
CA PRO A 22 -20.56 -2.74 13.47
C PRO A 22 -20.12 -2.36 12.05
N ASN A 23 -19.30 -1.32 11.91
CA ASN A 23 -18.92 -0.75 10.61
C ASN A 23 -17.46 -1.04 10.20
N ILE A 24 -16.67 -1.71 11.04
CA ILE A 24 -15.27 -2.02 10.72
C ILE A 24 -15.13 -3.54 10.64
N LYS A 25 -14.84 -4.05 9.44
CA LYS A 25 -14.56 -5.46 9.21
C LYS A 25 -13.09 -5.65 8.82
N LEU A 26 -12.41 -6.47 9.59
CA LEU A 26 -11.10 -7.03 9.30
C LEU A 26 -11.29 -8.23 8.37
N GLU A 27 -10.66 -8.15 7.21
CA GLU A 27 -10.64 -9.24 6.24
C GLU A 27 -9.29 -9.99 6.32
N TYR A 28 -9.36 -11.32 6.45
CA TYR A 28 -8.19 -12.18 6.31
C TYR A 28 -8.02 -12.59 4.86
N LYS A 29 -6.88 -12.25 4.25
CA LYS A 29 -6.57 -12.65 2.88
C LYS A 29 -5.12 -13.10 2.75
N ILE A 30 -4.90 -14.27 2.16
CA ILE A 30 -3.58 -14.78 1.81
C ILE A 30 -3.34 -14.46 0.34
N TRP A 31 -2.48 -13.48 0.06
CA TRP A 31 -2.05 -13.15 -1.29
C TRP A 31 -0.53 -13.18 -1.41
N LYS A 32 -0.04 -13.50 -2.61
CA LYS A 32 1.37 -13.26 -2.96
C LYS A 32 1.68 -11.77 -3.09
N SER A 33 0.67 -10.94 -3.29
CA SER A 33 0.81 -9.49 -3.43
C SER A 33 -0.32 -8.74 -2.75
N LEU A 34 -0.01 -7.74 -1.93
CA LEU A 34 -0.96 -6.92 -1.18
C LEU A 34 -0.69 -5.44 -1.42
N LEU A 35 -1.78 -4.69 -1.63
CA LEU A 35 -1.75 -3.24 -1.72
C LEU A 35 -1.89 -2.66 -0.32
N PHE A 36 -0.89 -1.88 0.12
CA PHE A 36 -0.93 -1.18 1.39
C PHE A 36 -0.47 0.26 1.18
N LEU A 37 -1.41 1.21 1.32
CA LEU A 37 -1.19 2.62 0.99
C LEU A 37 -0.67 2.80 -0.45
N ASP A 38 0.51 3.40 -0.61
CA ASP A 38 1.21 3.64 -1.87
C ASP A 38 2.25 2.54 -2.18
N VAL A 39 2.16 1.37 -1.53
CA VAL A 39 3.15 0.30 -1.64
C VAL A 39 2.47 -1.02 -2.03
N LEU A 40 3.03 -1.68 -3.03
CA LEU A 40 2.72 -3.07 -3.37
C LEU A 40 3.72 -3.95 -2.62
N LEU A 41 3.20 -4.68 -1.65
CA LEU A 41 3.93 -5.73 -0.95
C LEU A 41 3.83 -7.00 -1.78
N THR A 42 4.94 -7.66 -2.09
CA THR A 42 4.98 -8.91 -2.84
C THR A 42 5.83 -9.93 -2.09
N ASN A 43 5.31 -11.12 -1.82
CA ASN A 43 6.10 -12.22 -1.27
C ASN A 43 6.69 -13.03 -2.42
N ILE A 44 8.02 -12.98 -2.55
CA ILE A 44 8.81 -13.71 -3.54
C ILE A 44 9.58 -14.79 -2.77
N ASN A 45 9.10 -16.04 -2.82
CA ASN A 45 9.75 -17.22 -2.21
C ASN A 45 10.08 -17.06 -0.72
N GLY A 46 9.22 -16.40 0.06
CA GLY A 46 9.44 -16.15 1.49
C GLY A 46 10.13 -14.83 1.80
N ALA A 47 10.66 -14.12 0.80
CA ALA A 47 11.18 -12.76 0.94
C ALA A 47 10.09 -11.74 0.62
N LEU A 48 9.90 -10.77 1.52
CA LEU A 48 9.01 -9.64 1.29
C LEU A 48 9.72 -8.60 0.41
N SER A 49 9.17 -8.35 -0.78
CA SER A 49 9.58 -7.30 -1.72
C SER A 49 8.57 -6.18 -1.71
N THR A 50 9.02 -4.93 -1.75
CA THR A 50 8.16 -3.75 -1.84
C THR A 50 8.37 -3.05 -3.18
N SER A 51 7.30 -2.55 -3.78
CA SER A 51 7.39 -1.66 -4.94
C SER A 51 6.39 -0.52 -4.80
N ALA A 52 6.68 0.61 -5.44
CA ALA A 52 5.76 1.75 -5.43
C ALA A 52 4.47 1.36 -6.16
N TYR A 53 3.34 1.53 -5.50
CA TYR A 53 2.01 1.26 -6.03
C TYR A 53 1.19 2.53 -6.10
N ASN A 54 0.69 2.84 -7.29
CA ASN A 54 -0.23 3.95 -7.46
C ASN A 54 -1.67 3.40 -7.36
N LYS A 55 -2.37 3.71 -6.27
CA LYS A 55 -3.73 3.23 -6.05
C LYS A 55 -4.65 3.79 -7.15
N PRO A 56 -5.42 2.95 -7.87
CA PRO A 56 -6.32 3.39 -8.94
C PRO A 56 -7.53 4.20 -8.42
N ALA A 57 -7.63 4.43 -7.11
CA ALA A 57 -8.73 5.15 -6.46
C ALA A 57 -8.53 6.66 -6.40
N ALA A 58 -7.31 7.16 -6.66
CA ALA A 58 -7.16 8.53 -7.10
C ALA A 58 -7.30 8.47 -8.61
N GLU A 59 -8.37 9.04 -9.17
CA GLU A 59 -8.24 9.58 -10.52
C GLU A 59 -6.94 10.37 -10.49
N PRO A 60 -5.95 10.02 -11.31
CA PRO A 60 -4.73 10.75 -11.26
C PRO A 60 -5.17 12.11 -11.80
N TYR A 61 -5.31 13.09 -10.90
CA TYR A 61 -5.29 14.51 -11.25
C TYR A 61 -3.84 14.77 -11.72
N ILE A 62 -3.42 14.03 -12.76
CA ILE A 62 -2.42 14.48 -13.69
C ILE A 62 -3.13 15.64 -14.33
N VAL A 63 -2.81 16.81 -13.83
CA VAL A 63 -3.15 18.04 -14.51
C VAL A 63 -2.78 17.80 -15.97
N PRO A 64 -3.74 17.81 -16.90
CA PRO A 64 -3.42 17.57 -18.29
C PRO A 64 -2.43 18.67 -18.71
N PHE A 65 -1.42 18.34 -19.52
CA PHE A 65 -0.38 19.31 -19.89
C PHE A 65 -0.94 20.57 -20.57
N ILE A 66 -2.16 20.48 -21.09
CA ILE A 66 -2.96 21.57 -21.67
C ILE A 66 -3.65 22.47 -20.64
N SER A 67 -3.61 22.17 -19.34
CA SER A 67 -4.21 23.03 -18.32
C SER A 67 -3.37 24.29 -18.11
N GLU A 68 -4.04 25.41 -17.84
CA GLU A 68 -3.44 26.71 -17.53
C GLU A 68 -2.84 26.78 -16.11
N HIS A 69 -2.14 25.73 -15.68
CA HIS A 69 -1.42 25.75 -14.42
C HIS A 69 0.03 26.20 -14.63
N PRO A 70 0.64 26.85 -13.63
CA PRO A 70 2.05 27.18 -13.67
C PRO A 70 2.93 25.93 -13.83
N ARG A 71 4.03 26.05 -14.59
CA ARG A 71 4.94 24.94 -14.91
C ARG A 71 5.45 24.17 -13.69
N HIS A 72 5.68 24.88 -12.59
CA HIS A 72 6.14 24.31 -11.32
C HIS A 72 5.16 23.29 -10.71
N VAL A 73 3.87 23.36 -11.03
CA VAL A 73 2.87 22.40 -10.54
C VAL A 73 3.10 21.03 -11.16
N PHE A 74 3.33 20.98 -12.48
CA PHE A 74 3.63 19.74 -13.20
C PHE A 74 4.95 19.12 -12.73
N ASP A 75 5.99 19.95 -12.59
CA ASP A 75 7.30 19.50 -12.13
C ASP A 75 7.23 18.95 -10.70
N ASN A 76 6.46 19.58 -9.82
CA ASN A 76 6.29 19.12 -8.45
C ASN A 76 5.60 17.76 -8.36
N ILE A 77 4.63 17.46 -9.23
CA ILE A 77 3.96 16.14 -9.25
C ILE A 77 4.95 15.03 -9.58
N VAL A 78 5.78 15.24 -10.62
CA VAL A 78 6.81 14.27 -11.04
C VAL A 78 7.90 14.14 -9.96
N GLN A 79 8.37 15.25 -9.39
CA GLN A 79 9.41 15.21 -8.36
C GLN A 79 8.91 14.54 -7.07
N THR A 80 7.67 14.79 -6.65
CA THR A 80 7.09 14.21 -5.45
C THR A 80 6.88 12.70 -5.60
N SER A 81 6.35 12.25 -6.75
CA SER A 81 6.19 10.82 -7.02
C SER A 81 7.53 10.08 -7.06
N ARG A 82 8.55 10.66 -7.72
CA ARG A 82 9.92 10.14 -7.73
C ARG A 82 10.51 10.04 -6.33
N ARG A 83 10.37 11.09 -5.51
CA ARG A 83 10.88 11.11 -4.13
C ARG A 83 10.23 10.03 -3.27
N ARG A 84 8.90 9.87 -3.35
CA ARG A 84 8.18 8.80 -2.64
C ARG A 84 8.66 7.42 -3.07
N ALA A 85 8.87 7.19 -4.37
CA ALA A 85 9.40 5.92 -4.86
C ALA A 85 10.80 5.63 -4.30
N ILE A 86 11.67 6.64 -4.18
CA ILE A 86 12.98 6.52 -3.54
C ILE A 86 12.83 6.21 -2.05
N GLU A 87 12.01 6.95 -1.31
CA GLU A 87 11.81 6.73 0.14
C GLU A 87 11.28 5.31 0.45
N TYR A 88 10.35 4.80 -0.36
CA TYR A 88 9.80 3.44 -0.19
C TYR A 88 10.75 2.32 -0.63
N SER A 89 11.68 2.59 -1.56
CA SER A 89 12.66 1.59 -2.04
C SER A 89 13.99 1.63 -1.28
N SER A 90 14.32 2.74 -0.63
CA SER A 90 15.58 2.95 0.08
C SER A 90 15.57 2.51 1.55
N THR A 91 14.39 2.20 2.12
CA THR A 91 14.25 1.73 3.51
C THR A 91 14.64 0.26 3.72
N LEU A 92 15.45 -0.32 2.83
CA LEU A 92 16.20 -1.56 3.06
C LEU A 92 17.54 -1.23 3.73
N GLN A 93 17.53 -1.03 5.05
CA GLN A 93 18.71 -1.33 5.87
C GLN A 93 18.31 -2.35 6.94
N SER A 94 18.92 -3.51 6.77
CA SER A 94 18.96 -4.74 7.57
C SER A 94 19.23 -4.53 9.05
#